data_AF-A0A1I6H0C2-F1
#
_entry.id   AF-A0A1I6H0C2-F1
#
_cell.length_a   1.000
_cell.length_b   1.000
_cell.length_c   1.000
_cell.angle_alpha   90.00
_cell.angle_beta   90.00
_cell.angle_gamma   90.00
#
_symmetry.space_group_name_H-M   'P 1'
#
loop_
_entity.id
_entity.type
_entity.pdbx_description
1 polymer ?
#
loop_
_entity_poly.entity_id
_entity_poly.type
_entity_poly.pdbx_seq_one_letter_code
_entity_poly.pdbx_strand_id
1 'polypeptide(L)'
;MELETAEAADPDVLRDRLPPAPGEWTRSADMTGTVEYRLPSGESPCTAAKLTVRPDVLGDGTVRVDKTVGCRGLGTDRYDDLDAVVAAADYELAHVLRGLGADRSRELTSRGDG
;
A
#
# COMPACT_ATOMS: atom_id res chain seq x y z
N MET A 1 -27.43 -10.73 24.58
CA MET A 1 -26.04 -10.35 24.29
C MET A 1 -25.92 -10.36 22.78
N GLU A 2 -26.15 -9.20 22.20
CA GLU A 2 -25.91 -8.97 20.78
C GLU A 2 -24.39 -8.88 20.67
N LEU A 3 -23.78 -9.79 19.90
CA LEU A 3 -22.39 -9.61 19.52
C LEU A 3 -22.38 -8.37 18.64
N GLU A 4 -21.98 -7.23 19.20
CA GLU A 4 -21.48 -6.10 18.42
C GLU A 4 -20.25 -6.64 17.68
N THR A 5 -20.50 -7.28 16.55
CA THR A 5 -19.47 -7.61 15.56
C THR A 5 -18.82 -6.27 15.26
N ALA A 6 -17.55 -6.11 15.62
CA ALA A 6 -16.72 -5.08 15.03
C ALA A 6 -16.90 -5.23 13.51
N GLU A 7 -17.65 -4.32 12.90
CA GLU A 7 -17.99 -4.39 11.48
C GLU A 7 -16.67 -4.23 10.72
N ALA A 8 -16.12 -5.36 10.27
CA ALA A 8 -15.01 -5.34 9.33
C ALA A 8 -15.44 -4.50 8.12
N ALA A 9 -14.53 -3.68 7.58
CA ALA A 9 -14.85 -2.79 6.47
C ALA A 9 -15.50 -3.57 5.32
N ASP A 10 -16.64 -3.09 4.80
CA ASP A 10 -17.24 -3.65 3.60
C ASP A 10 -16.21 -3.71 2.45
N PRO A 11 -15.90 -4.90 1.91
CA PRO A 11 -14.79 -5.08 0.97
C PRO A 11 -15.01 -4.31 -0.34
N ASP A 12 -16.25 -4.25 -0.81
CA ASP A 12 -16.60 -3.50 -2.02
C ASP A 12 -16.49 -1.98 -1.81
N VAL A 13 -16.90 -1.48 -0.64
CA VAL A 13 -16.81 -0.06 -0.28
C VAL A 13 -15.35 0.37 -0.13
N LEU A 14 -14.53 -0.45 0.55
CA LEU A 14 -13.09 -0.23 0.66
C LEU A 14 -12.43 -0.16 -0.73
N ARG A 15 -12.76 -1.10 -1.61
CA ARG A 15 -12.25 -1.10 -2.98
C ARG A 15 -12.69 0.14 -3.75
N ASP A 16 -13.94 0.59 -3.64
CA ASP A 16 -14.43 1.73 -4.40
C ASP A 16 -13.78 3.05 -3.95
N ARG A 17 -13.55 3.20 -2.64
CA ARG A 17 -13.02 4.45 -2.05
C ARG A 17 -11.51 4.62 -2.20
N LEU A 18 -10.76 3.52 -2.33
CA LEU A 18 -9.31 3.54 -2.48
C LEU A 18 -8.86 4.22 -3.79
N PRO A 19 -7.75 4.97 -3.77
CA PRO A 19 -7.31 5.73 -4.93
C PRO A 19 -6.94 4.83 -6.12
N PRO A 20 -7.03 5.31 -7.36
CA PRO A 20 -6.46 4.60 -8.50
C PRO A 20 -4.93 4.48 -8.37
N ALA A 21 -4.33 3.56 -9.11
CA ALA A 21 -2.87 3.41 -9.12
C ALA A 21 -2.21 4.65 -9.76
N PRO A 22 -1.31 5.36 -9.06
CA PRO A 22 -0.62 6.50 -9.66
C PRO A 22 0.58 6.04 -10.50
N GLY A 23 0.84 6.73 -11.62
CA GLY A 23 2.07 6.54 -12.40
C GLY A 23 2.29 5.08 -12.86
N GLU A 24 3.43 4.50 -12.46
CA GLU A 24 3.84 3.13 -12.82
C GLU A 24 3.30 2.06 -11.87
N TRP A 25 2.52 2.44 -10.85
CA TRP A 25 1.88 1.47 -9.97
C TRP A 25 0.81 0.68 -10.73
N THR A 26 0.78 -0.63 -10.51
CA THR A 26 -0.34 -1.48 -10.90
C THR A 26 -1.24 -1.69 -9.70
N ARG A 27 -2.55 -1.48 -9.86
CA ARG A 27 -3.54 -1.82 -8.84
C ARG A 27 -4.30 -3.08 -9.25
N SER A 28 -4.40 -4.02 -8.32
CA SER A 28 -5.23 -5.22 -8.41
C SER A 28 -6.11 -5.32 -7.17
N ALA A 29 -7.24 -6.00 -7.30
CA ALA A 29 -8.10 -6.33 -6.18
C ALA A 29 -8.61 -7.75 -6.33
N ASP A 30 -8.73 -8.47 -5.23
CA ASP A 30 -9.29 -9.82 -5.22
C ASP A 30 -10.69 -9.87 -4.56
N MET A 31 -11.32 -11.04 -4.62
CA MET A 31 -12.69 -11.23 -4.14
C MET A 31 -12.84 -11.08 -2.62
N THR A 32 -11.75 -11.05 -1.86
CA THR A 32 -11.78 -10.84 -0.41
C THR A 32 -11.83 -9.36 -0.02
N GLY A 33 -11.80 -8.45 -0.99
CA GLY A 33 -11.69 -7.00 -0.76
C GLY A 33 -10.27 -6.53 -0.47
N THR A 34 -9.28 -7.41 -0.60
CA THR A 34 -7.88 -7.02 -0.56
C THR A 34 -7.53 -6.29 -1.85
N VAL A 35 -6.97 -5.10 -1.72
CA VAL A 35 -6.46 -4.27 -2.81
C VAL A 35 -4.94 -4.22 -2.70
N GLU A 36 -4.26 -4.60 -3.77
CA GLU A 36 -2.80 -4.55 -3.86
C GLU A 36 -2.37 -3.49 -4.88
N TYR A 37 -1.42 -2.66 -4.48
CA TYR A 37 -0.67 -1.80 -5.36
C TYR A 37 0.73 -2.34 -5.46
N ARG A 38 1.22 -2.53 -6.68
CA ARG A 38 2.56 -3.04 -6.94
C ARG A 38 3.31 -2.15 -7.90
N LEU A 39 4.52 -1.76 -7.51
CA LEU A 39 5.48 -1.06 -8.35
C LEU A 39 6.58 -2.05 -8.74
N PRO A 40 6.72 -2.42 -10.02
CA PRO A 40 7.74 -3.37 -10.46
C PRO A 40 9.16 -2.81 -10.25
N SER A 41 10.13 -3.70 -9.98
CA SER A 41 11.56 -3.38 -10.04
C SER A 41 12.23 -4.16 -11.17
N GLY A 42 13.35 -3.63 -11.67
CA GLY A 42 14.24 -4.36 -12.59
C GLY A 42 14.99 -5.52 -11.90
N GLU A 43 15.09 -5.49 -10.56
CA GLU A 43 15.66 -6.57 -9.77
C GLU A 43 14.58 -7.58 -9.38
N SER A 44 14.62 -8.74 -10.02
CA SER A 44 13.83 -9.92 -9.62
C SER A 44 14.64 -10.76 -8.62
N PRO A 45 14.02 -11.28 -7.54
CA PRO A 45 12.58 -11.50 -7.34
C PRO A 45 11.83 -10.38 -6.61
N CYS A 46 12.50 -9.26 -6.32
CA CYS A 46 11.93 -8.21 -5.49
C CYS A 46 11.02 -7.27 -6.29
N THR A 47 10.34 -6.37 -5.59
CA THR A 47 9.49 -5.34 -6.20
C THR A 47 10.03 -3.99 -5.75
N ALA A 48 9.91 -2.92 -6.54
CA ALA A 48 10.36 -1.61 -6.10
C ALA A 48 9.59 -1.20 -4.85
N ALA A 49 8.26 -1.38 -4.88
CA ALA A 49 7.41 -1.28 -3.72
C ALA A 49 6.10 -2.05 -3.90
N LYS A 50 5.43 -2.33 -2.78
CA LYS A 50 4.12 -2.94 -2.72
C LYS A 50 3.35 -2.42 -1.51
N LEU A 51 2.09 -2.09 -1.72
CA LEU A 51 1.14 -1.67 -0.68
C LEU A 51 -0.07 -2.60 -0.75
N THR A 52 -0.39 -3.30 0.34
CA THR A 52 -1.54 -4.20 0.40
C THR A 52 -2.54 -3.69 1.44
N VAL A 53 -3.71 -3.27 0.99
CA VAL A 53 -4.82 -2.78 1.82
C VAL A 53 -5.88 -3.87 1.92
N ARG A 54 -6.26 -4.30 3.11
CA ARG A 54 -7.26 -5.37 3.29
C ARG A 54 -8.14 -5.14 4.52
N PRO A 55 -9.41 -5.55 4.51
CA PRO A 55 -10.26 -5.52 5.69
C PRO A 55 -9.61 -6.26 6.87
N ASP A 56 -9.69 -5.70 8.07
CA ASP A 56 -9.21 -6.38 9.27
C ASP A 56 -10.31 -7.23 9.91
N VAL A 57 -10.39 -8.49 9.51
CA VAL A 57 -11.41 -9.43 10.01
C VAL A 57 -11.04 -10.11 11.34
N LEU A 58 -9.82 -9.90 11.85
CA LEU A 58 -9.29 -10.61 13.03
C LEU A 58 -8.74 -9.69 14.13
N GLY A 59 -8.81 -8.37 13.99
CA GLY A 59 -8.26 -7.41 14.95
C GLY A 59 -9.25 -6.33 15.36
N ASP A 60 -8.82 -5.46 16.28
CA ASP A 60 -9.61 -4.32 16.78
C ASP A 60 -9.66 -3.13 15.80
N GLY A 61 -9.10 -3.28 14.59
CA GLY A 61 -9.17 -2.28 13.52
C GLY A 61 -10.17 -2.67 12.44
N THR A 62 -10.45 -1.75 11.53
CA THR A 62 -11.37 -1.91 10.40
C THR A 62 -10.62 -2.34 9.13
N VAL A 63 -9.39 -1.85 8.93
CA VAL A 63 -8.53 -2.13 7.77
C VAL A 63 -7.06 -2.26 8.18
N ARG A 64 -6.33 -3.16 7.51
CA ARG A 64 -4.87 -3.29 7.60
C ARG A 64 -4.19 -2.82 6.32
N VAL A 65 -3.08 -2.10 6.47
CA VAL A 65 -2.23 -1.66 5.37
C VAL A 65 -0.83 -2.23 5.57
N ASP A 66 -0.40 -3.13 4.70
CA ASP A 66 0.94 -3.71 4.69
C ASP A 66 1.83 -3.00 3.66
N LYS A 67 3.05 -2.65 4.08
CA LYS A 67 4.01 -1.88 3.28
C LYS A 67 5.26 -2.71 3.02
N THR A 68 5.69 -2.79 1.76
CA THR A 68 6.92 -3.45 1.35
C THR A 68 7.69 -2.57 0.37
N VAL A 69 9.00 -2.45 0.54
CA VAL A 69 9.91 -1.75 -0.39
C VAL A 69 11.10 -2.67 -0.68
N GLY A 70 11.42 -2.85 -1.95
CA GLY A 70 12.43 -3.84 -2.34
C GLY A 70 12.03 -5.24 -1.90
N CYS A 71 12.95 -5.91 -1.19
CA CYS A 71 12.75 -7.22 -0.60
C CYS A 71 12.29 -7.16 0.88
N ARG A 72 12.01 -5.96 1.42
CA ARG A 72 11.82 -5.74 2.85
C ARG A 72 10.39 -5.25 3.17
N GLY A 73 9.72 -5.96 4.09
CA GLY A 73 8.51 -5.47 4.72
C GLY A 73 8.83 -4.33 5.70
N LEU A 74 8.13 -3.21 5.56
CA LEU A 74 8.26 -2.03 6.43
C LEU A 74 7.33 -2.08 7.63
N GLY A 75 6.32 -2.94 7.60
CA GLY A 75 5.37 -3.15 8.69
C GLY A 75 3.92 -3.13 8.22
N THR A 76 3.03 -3.26 9.19
CA THR A 76 1.59 -3.22 8.98
C THR A 76 0.97 -2.17 9.88
N ASP A 77 0.27 -1.21 9.29
CA ASP A 77 -0.55 -0.23 9.99
C ASP A 77 -2.00 -0.73 10.06
N ARG A 78 -2.72 -0.36 11.12
CA ARG A 78 -4.15 -0.68 11.30
C ARG A 78 -4.93 0.62 11.47
N TYR A 79 -6.11 0.66 10.89
CA TYR A 79 -6.99 1.82 10.89
C TYR A 79 -8.40 1.38 11.24
N ASP A 80 -9.03 2.12 12.13
CA ASP A 80 -10.44 2.01 12.54
C ASP A 80 -11.37 2.90 11.70
N ASP A 81 -10.82 3.70 10.77
CA ASP A 81 -11.56 4.61 9.91
C ASP A 81 -11.18 4.47 8.43
N LEU A 82 -12.19 4.46 7.55
CA LEU A 82 -11.99 4.24 6.11
C LEU A 82 -11.38 5.47 5.42
N ASP A 83 -11.74 6.68 5.82
CA ASP A 83 -11.19 7.90 5.24
C ASP A 83 -9.70 8.06 5.58
N ALA A 84 -9.31 7.68 6.81
CA ALA A 84 -7.91 7.62 7.23
C ALA A 84 -7.10 6.61 6.39
N VAL A 85 -7.69 5.46 6.04
CA VAL A 85 -7.06 4.47 5.13
C VAL A 85 -6.83 5.06 3.75
N VAL A 86 -7.84 5.71 3.18
CA VAL A 86 -7.76 6.29 1.83
C VAL A 86 -6.68 7.37 1.78
N ALA A 87 -6.66 8.27 2.77
CA ALA A 87 -5.65 9.31 2.88
C ALA A 87 -4.24 8.72 3.06
N ALA A 88 -4.10 7.68 3.90
CA ALA A 88 -2.83 7.00 4.10
C ALA A 88 -2.36 6.29 2.83
N ALA A 89 -3.23 5.59 2.12
CA ALA A 89 -2.89 4.90 0.88
C ALA A 89 -2.42 5.89 -0.20
N ASP A 90 -3.14 7.00 -0.39
CA ASP A 90 -2.75 8.06 -1.33
C ASP A 90 -1.37 8.65 -0.98
N TYR A 91 -1.18 9.00 0.30
CA TYR A 91 0.08 9.55 0.79
C TYR A 91 1.25 8.59 0.57
N GLU A 92 1.10 7.31 0.91
CA GLU A 92 2.16 6.31 0.80
C GLU A 92 2.55 6.03 -0.65
N LEU A 93 1.57 5.90 -1.55
CA LEU A 93 1.82 5.70 -2.97
C LEU A 93 2.62 6.87 -3.56
N ALA A 94 2.25 8.10 -3.21
CA ALA A 94 2.96 9.31 -3.63
C ALA A 94 4.34 9.43 -2.96
N HIS A 95 4.44 9.10 -1.67
CA HIS A 95 5.68 9.17 -0.90
C HIS A 95 6.74 8.23 -1.45
N VAL A 96 6.38 6.98 -1.76
CA VAL A 96 7.29 6.00 -2.34
C VAL A 96 7.80 6.45 -3.72
N LEU A 97 6.93 6.99 -4.59
CA LEU A 97 7.38 7.52 -5.88
C LEU A 97 8.40 8.65 -5.72
N ARG A 98 8.18 9.56 -4.75
CA ARG A 98 9.13 10.63 -4.44
C ARG A 98 10.45 10.09 -3.89
N GLY A 99 10.39 9.11 -2.99
CA GLY A 99 11.56 8.46 -2.42
C GLY A 99 12.41 7.77 -3.47
N LEU A 100 11.80 6.97 -4.35
CA LEU A 100 12.48 6.28 -5.45
C LEU A 100 13.06 7.25 -6.49
N GLY A 101 12.36 8.35 -6.78
CA GLY A 101 12.87 9.41 -7.65
C GLY A 101 14.15 10.05 -7.10
N ALA A 102 14.16 10.35 -5.79
CA ALA A 102 15.33 10.92 -5.13
C ALA A 102 16.53 9.94 -5.09
N ASP A 103 16.28 8.64 -4.86
CA ASP A 103 17.33 7.62 -4.83
C ASP A 103 17.98 7.43 -6.21
N ARG A 104 17.14 7.35 -7.27
CA ARG A 104 17.61 7.30 -8.66
C ARG A 104 18.45 8.51 -9.04
N SER A 105 18.02 9.72 -8.64
CA SER A 105 18.81 10.94 -8.88
C SER A 105 20.17 10.90 -8.19
N ARG A 106 20.26 10.31 -6.98
CA ARG A 106 21.50 10.19 -6.22
C ARG A 106 22.47 9.19 -6.85
N GLU A 107 21.99 8.04 -7.34
CA GLU A 107 22.83 7.05 -8.03
C GLU A 107 23.45 7.63 -9.31
N LEU A 108 22.67 8.39 -10.09
CA LEU A 108 23.17 9.06 -11.30
C LEU A 108 24.23 10.12 -11.01
N THR A 109 24.09 10.89 -9.92
CA THR A 109 25.13 11.84 -9.49
C THR A 109 26.39 11.15 -8.95
N SER A 110 26.27 9.94 -8.39
CA SER A 110 27.41 9.20 -7.85
C SER A 110 28.22 8.46 -8.92
N ARG A 111 27.61 8.14 -10.08
CA ARG A 111 28.28 7.45 -11.19
C ARG A 111 29.00 8.40 -12.17
N GLY A 112 28.87 9.71 -11.97
CA GLY A 112 29.48 10.75 -12.80
C GLY A 112 30.88 11.21 -12.36
N ASP A 113 31.43 10.63 -11.30
CA ASP A 113 32.76 10.94 -10.77
C ASP A 113 33.61 9.65 -10.78
N GLY A 114 34.35 9.43 -11.88
CA GLY A 114 35.21 8.24 -12.07
C GLY A 114 35.65 8.01 -13.50
#